data_AF-A0A382I030-F1
#
_entry.id   AF-A0A382I030-F1
#
_cell.length_a   1.000
_cell.length_b   1.000
_cell.length_c   1.000
_cell.angle_alpha   90.00
_cell.angle_beta   90.00
_cell.angle_gamma   90.00
#
_symmetry.space_group_name_H-M   'P 1'
#
loop_
_entity.id
_entity.type
_entity.pdbx_description
1 polymer ?
#
loop_
_entity_poly.entity_id
_entity_poly.type
_entity_poly.pdbx_seq_one_letter_code
_entity_poly.pdbx_strand_id
1 'polypeptide(L)'
;MRAILSTFILAGFLVGNLDAADKKKPLPKPLRALLISGGCCHDYAKQKDILQQGLERRINIKIDHVHSPDKSTKPPLAIFGNPDYAKGYDLVIHDECAANQNDPKIIAGVLAPHK
;
A
#
# COMPACT_ATOMS: atom_id res chain seq x y z
N MET A 1 -20.27 -14.50 67.23
CA MET A 1 -18.91 -13.94 67.03
C MET A 1 -18.35 -14.49 65.73
N ARG A 2 -17.93 -13.59 64.82
CA ARG A 2 -17.03 -13.78 63.67
C ARG A 2 -17.52 -14.77 62.60
N ALA A 3 -18.22 -14.33 61.55
CA ALA A 3 -17.73 -13.53 60.42
C ALA A 3 -16.46 -14.10 59.77
N ILE A 4 -16.61 -14.82 58.66
CA ILE A 4 -15.68 -14.75 57.53
C ILE A 4 -16.53 -14.63 56.26
N LEU A 5 -16.50 -13.41 55.75
CA LEU A 5 -17.18 -12.84 54.62
C LEU A 5 -16.21 -12.86 53.44
N SER A 6 -16.68 -13.24 52.24
CA SER A 6 -16.16 -12.81 50.92
C SER A 6 -14.72 -13.25 50.56
N THR A 7 -14.33 -13.54 49.32
CA THR A 7 -14.80 -13.06 48.02
C THR A 7 -14.29 -14.07 46.99
N PHE A 8 -15.19 -14.75 46.26
CA PHE A 8 -14.82 -15.31 44.96
C PHE A 8 -14.56 -14.11 44.05
N ILE A 9 -13.30 -13.79 43.75
CA ILE A 9 -12.98 -12.78 42.74
C ILE A 9 -13.40 -13.37 41.39
N LEU A 10 -14.58 -12.94 40.96
CA LEU A 10 -15.07 -12.99 39.60
C LEU A 10 -14.07 -12.22 38.73
N ALA A 11 -13.04 -12.91 38.22
CA ALA A 11 -12.26 -12.43 37.10
C ALA A 11 -13.19 -12.46 35.88
N GLY A 12 -13.97 -11.39 35.75
CA GLY A 12 -14.88 -11.16 34.65
C GLY A 12 -14.14 -11.36 33.34
N PHE A 13 -14.66 -12.30 32.56
CA PHE A 13 -14.49 -12.39 31.12
C PHE A 13 -14.86 -11.02 30.51
N LEU A 14 -13.93 -10.06 30.47
CA LEU A 14 -13.92 -9.04 29.43
C LEU A 14 -13.44 -9.75 28.15
N VAL A 15 -14.29 -10.61 27.59
CA VAL A 15 -14.22 -10.90 26.16
C VAL A 15 -14.70 -9.63 25.50
N GLY A 16 -13.76 -8.72 25.21
CA GLY A 16 -14.02 -7.71 24.19
C GLY A 16 -14.54 -8.47 22.96
N ASN A 17 -15.64 -7.98 22.38
CA ASN A 17 -16.16 -8.51 21.13
C ASN A 17 -15.04 -8.44 20.09
N LEU A 18 -14.29 -9.54 19.95
CA LEU A 18 -13.54 -9.82 18.76
C LEU A 18 -14.61 -10.09 17.72
N ASP A 19 -15.00 -9.05 16.97
CA ASP A 19 -15.80 -9.19 15.76
C ASP A 19 -15.02 -10.08 14.80
N ALA A 20 -15.21 -11.40 14.96
CA ALA A 20 -14.78 -12.36 13.97
C ALA A 20 -15.49 -11.98 12.68
N ALA A 21 -14.71 -11.63 11.66
CA ALA A 21 -15.22 -11.20 10.36
C ALA A 21 -16.38 -12.11 9.94
N ASP A 22 -17.57 -11.51 9.77
CA ASP A 22 -18.79 -12.24 9.46
C ASP A 22 -18.58 -13.02 8.17
N LYS A 23 -18.40 -14.35 8.30
CA LYS A 23 -18.07 -15.26 7.20
C LYS A 23 -19.14 -15.29 6.11
N LYS A 24 -20.31 -14.68 6.36
CA LYS A 24 -21.41 -14.55 5.40
C LYS A 24 -21.35 -13.26 4.58
N LYS A 25 -20.52 -12.28 4.94
CA LYS A 25 -20.37 -11.04 4.16
C LYS A 25 -19.50 -11.32 2.93
N PRO A 26 -19.96 -11.02 1.71
CA PRO A 26 -19.12 -11.10 0.51
C PRO A 26 -17.85 -10.26 0.71
N LEU A 27 -16.71 -10.78 0.27
CA LEU A 27 -15.48 -9.99 0.24
C LEU A 27 -15.72 -8.72 -0.60
N PRO A 28 -15.26 -7.54 -0.14
CA PRO A 28 -15.30 -6.34 -0.96
C PRO A 28 -14.54 -6.57 -2.27
N LYS A 29 -14.86 -5.81 -3.32
CA LYS A 29 -14.12 -5.85 -4.58
C LYS A 29 -12.61 -5.63 -4.31
N PRO A 30 -11.71 -6.27 -5.06
CA PRO A 30 -10.28 -6.06 -4.89
C PRO A 30 -9.93 -4.58 -5.08
N LEU A 31 -9.08 -4.05 -4.21
CA LEU A 31 -8.45 -2.75 -4.42
C LEU A 31 -7.66 -2.78 -5.72
N ARG A 32 -7.66 -1.70 -6.48
CA ARG A 32 -6.79 -1.52 -7.64
C ARG A 32 -5.64 -0.61 -7.25
N ALA A 33 -4.41 -1.09 -7.40
CA ALA A 33 -3.23 -0.28 -7.16
C ALA A 33 -2.33 -0.19 -8.38
N LEU A 34 -1.68 0.97 -8.49
CA LEU A 34 -0.62 1.22 -9.46
C LEU A 34 0.71 1.28 -8.74
N LEU A 35 1.65 0.40 -9.07
CA LEU A 35 3.02 0.43 -8.57
C LEU A 35 3.95 1.07 -9.60
N ILE A 36 4.54 2.21 -9.24
CA ILE A 36 5.53 2.93 -10.04
C ILE A 36 6.90 2.60 -9.43
N SER A 37 7.86 2.17 -10.25
CA SER A 37 9.18 1.73 -9.78
C SER A 37 10.31 2.01 -10.77
N GLY A 38 11.55 2.11 -10.28
CA GLY A 38 12.74 2.28 -11.12
C GLY A 38 13.77 3.26 -10.54
N GLY A 39 14.93 3.39 -11.19
CA GLY A 39 16.00 4.31 -10.77
C GLY A 39 17.24 3.65 -10.19
N CYS A 40 18.10 4.47 -9.56
CA CYS A 40 19.50 4.14 -9.30
C CYS A 40 19.78 3.11 -8.21
N CYS A 41 19.04 3.20 -7.11
CA CYS A 41 19.66 2.96 -5.82
C CYS A 41 19.22 1.63 -5.18
N HIS A 42 18.25 0.94 -5.77
CA HIS A 42 17.71 -0.34 -5.32
C HIS A 42 17.49 -1.31 -6.48
N ASP A 43 17.21 -2.58 -6.17
CA ASP A 43 16.88 -3.62 -7.17
C ASP A 43 15.40 -3.57 -7.53
N TYR A 44 14.96 -2.47 -8.16
CA TYR A 44 13.56 -2.24 -8.53
C TYR A 44 12.99 -3.31 -9.45
N ALA A 45 13.85 -3.91 -10.28
CA ALA A 45 13.46 -5.01 -11.16
C ALA A 45 12.94 -6.23 -10.38
N LYS A 46 13.54 -6.55 -9.23
CA LYS A 46 13.05 -7.60 -8.33
C LYS A 46 12.01 -7.08 -7.32
N GLN A 47 12.20 -5.88 -6.79
CA GLN A 47 11.31 -5.33 -5.76
C GLN A 47 9.86 -5.21 -6.24
N LYS A 48 9.62 -4.80 -7.49
CA LYS A 48 8.25 -4.73 -8.05
C LYS A 48 7.50 -6.07 -7.94
N ASP A 49 8.19 -7.18 -8.21
CA ASP A 49 7.59 -8.51 -8.19
C ASP A 49 7.39 -9.00 -6.75
N ILE A 50 8.35 -8.71 -5.86
CA ILE A 50 8.23 -9.03 -4.43
C ILE A 50 7.06 -8.27 -3.80
N LEU A 51 6.90 -6.98 -4.09
CA LEU A 51 5.82 -6.15 -3.58
C LEU A 51 4.47 -6.64 -4.11
N GLN A 52 4.34 -6.86 -5.42
CA GLN A 52 3.10 -7.37 -6.00
C GLN A 52 2.68 -8.69 -5.35
N GLN A 53 3.56 -9.67 -5.38
CA GLN A 53 3.28 -11.00 -4.84
C GLN A 53 3.02 -10.95 -3.33
N GLY A 54 3.76 -10.11 -2.61
CA GLY A 54 3.63 -9.95 -1.17
C GLY A 54 2.29 -9.34 -0.75
N LEU A 55 1.84 -8.33 -1.48
CA LEU A 55 0.58 -7.62 -1.23
C LEU A 55 -0.63 -8.45 -1.68
N GLU A 56 -0.63 -9.01 -2.89
CA GLU A 56 -1.75 -9.81 -3.39
C GLU A 56 -2.02 -11.07 -2.55
N ARG A 57 -1.03 -11.59 -1.81
CA ARG A 57 -1.22 -12.69 -0.86
C ARG A 57 -1.84 -12.28 0.48
N ARG A 58 -1.79 -11.00 0.85
CA ARG A 58 -2.15 -10.51 2.20
C ARG A 58 -3.37 -9.62 2.22
N ILE A 59 -3.61 -8.91 1.13
CA ILE A 59 -4.74 -8.00 0.96
C ILE A 59 -5.45 -8.33 -0.35
N ASN A 60 -6.77 -8.14 -0.38
CA ASN A 60 -7.56 -8.32 -1.60
C ASN A 60 -7.29 -7.14 -2.54
N ILE A 61 -6.19 -7.20 -3.30
CA ILE A 61 -5.69 -6.15 -4.18
C ILE A 61 -5.29 -6.73 -5.54
N LYS A 62 -5.30 -5.89 -6.57
CA LYS A 62 -4.70 -6.14 -7.88
C LYS A 62 -3.76 -5.00 -8.22
N ILE A 63 -2.54 -5.35 -8.60
CA ILE A 63 -1.46 -4.39 -8.80
C ILE A 63 -1.08 -4.38 -10.29
N ASP A 64 -1.16 -3.19 -10.89
CA ASP A 64 -0.64 -2.88 -12.21
C ASP A 64 0.76 -2.22 -12.06
N HIS A 65 1.66 -2.46 -13.00
CA HIS A 65 3.05 -1.99 -12.93
C HIS A 65 3.37 -0.91 -13.95
N VAL A 66 4.11 0.10 -13.49
CA VAL A 66 4.92 1.00 -14.33
C VAL A 66 6.35 0.90 -13.83
N HIS A 67 7.23 0.40 -14.69
CA HIS A 67 8.61 0.15 -14.31
C HIS A 67 9.57 0.79 -15.31
N SER A 68 10.54 1.54 -14.80
CA SER A 68 11.69 1.99 -15.57
C SER A 68 12.89 1.09 -15.26
N PRO A 69 13.47 0.40 -16.27
CA PRO A 69 14.67 -0.41 -16.07
C PRO A 69 15.95 0.44 -15.94
N ASP A 70 15.84 1.76 -16.15
CA ASP A 70 16.95 2.69 -16.05
C ASP A 70 17.45 2.82 -14.61
N LYS A 71 18.77 2.75 -14.44
CA LYS A 71 19.47 2.79 -13.16
C LYS A 71 20.18 4.12 -12.90
N SER A 72 19.79 5.19 -13.60
CA SER A 72 20.33 6.52 -13.34
C SER A 72 19.59 7.22 -12.21
N THR A 73 20.06 8.41 -11.83
CA THR A 73 19.39 9.29 -10.89
C THR A 73 18.26 10.11 -11.53
N LYS A 74 18.02 9.93 -12.83
CA LYS A 74 16.94 10.55 -13.61
C LYS A 74 16.24 9.51 -14.51
N PRO A 75 15.69 8.42 -13.94
CA PRO A 75 15.05 7.38 -14.74
C PRO A 75 13.88 7.98 -15.53
N PRO A 76 13.71 7.62 -16.81
CA PRO A 76 12.53 8.02 -17.57
C PRO A 76 11.31 7.30 -17.00
N LEU A 77 10.31 8.08 -16.58
CA LEU A 77 9.02 7.62 -16.08
C LEU A 77 7.92 8.37 -16.83
N ALA A 78 7.60 7.90 -18.04
CA ALA A 78 6.70 8.57 -18.97
C ALA A 78 5.28 8.77 -18.41
N ILE A 79 4.89 7.97 -17.41
CA ILE A 79 3.58 8.07 -16.75
C ILE A 79 3.31 9.44 -16.15
N PHE A 80 4.34 10.15 -15.68
CA PHE A 80 4.19 11.50 -15.12
C PHE A 80 3.84 12.56 -16.16
N GLY A 81 3.88 12.23 -17.46
CA GLY A 81 3.32 13.06 -18.53
C GLY A 81 1.80 13.02 -18.63
N ASN A 82 1.12 12.11 -17.92
CA ASN A 82 -0.33 12.00 -17.89
C ASN A 82 -0.88 12.45 -16.53
N PRO A 83 -1.54 13.61 -16.40
CA PRO A 83 -2.05 14.09 -15.10
C PRO A 83 -3.13 13.18 -14.49
N ASP A 84 -3.75 12.32 -15.30
CA ASP A 84 -4.85 11.45 -14.91
C ASP A 84 -4.39 10.01 -14.59
N TYR A 85 -3.08 9.75 -14.45
CA TYR A 85 -2.56 8.39 -14.34
C TYR A 85 -3.12 7.58 -13.16
N ALA A 86 -3.60 8.25 -12.10
CA ALA A 86 -4.19 7.59 -10.94
C ALA A 86 -5.69 7.27 -11.09
N LYS A 87 -6.37 7.81 -12.13
CA LYS A 87 -7.81 7.58 -12.31
C LYS A 87 -8.11 6.09 -12.46
N GLY A 88 -9.04 5.58 -11.64
CA GLY A 88 -9.44 4.18 -11.65
C GLY A 88 -8.58 3.25 -10.80
N TYR A 89 -7.62 3.80 -10.05
CA TYR A 89 -6.90 3.13 -8.98
C TYR A 89 -7.38 3.67 -7.63
N ASP A 90 -7.43 2.78 -6.64
CA ASP A 90 -7.71 3.12 -5.23
C ASP A 90 -6.42 3.56 -4.50
N LEU A 91 -5.25 3.16 -5.02
CA LEU A 91 -3.93 3.42 -4.41
C LEU A 91 -2.86 3.58 -5.49
N VAL A 92 -1.95 4.54 -5.31
CA VAL A 92 -0.70 4.63 -6.07
C VAL A 92 0.47 4.41 -5.12
N ILE A 93 1.36 3.48 -5.47
CA ILE A 93 2.57 3.16 -4.73
C ILE A 93 3.76 3.70 -5.51
N HIS A 94 4.43 4.68 -4.94
CA HIS A 94 5.67 5.26 -5.47
C HIS A 94 6.87 4.53 -4.85
N ASP A 95 7.48 3.63 -5.61
CA ASP A 95 8.69 2.86 -5.28
C ASP A 95 9.79 3.16 -6.31
N GLU A 96 9.86 4.39 -6.79
CA GLU A 96 10.89 4.88 -7.68
C GLU A 96 11.93 5.77 -6.96
N CYS A 97 13.16 5.79 -7.47
CA CYS A 97 14.20 6.71 -7.05
C CYS A 97 14.73 7.53 -8.22
N ALA A 98 14.22 8.75 -8.33
CA ALA A 98 14.70 9.76 -9.27
C ALA A 98 15.50 10.83 -8.51
N ALA A 99 16.57 10.42 -7.83
CA ALA A 99 17.30 11.22 -6.83
C ALA A 99 17.84 12.59 -7.33
N ASN A 100 18.08 12.74 -8.62
CA ASN A 100 18.56 13.99 -9.22
C ASN A 100 17.48 14.66 -10.08
N GLN A 101 16.23 14.24 -10.00
CA GLN A 101 15.16 14.81 -10.82
C GLN A 101 14.77 16.20 -10.30
N ASN A 102 14.97 17.19 -11.16
CA ASN A 102 14.81 18.60 -10.86
C ASN A 102 14.00 19.35 -11.93
N ASP A 103 13.42 18.64 -12.90
CA ASP A 103 12.49 19.23 -13.85
C ASP A 103 11.15 19.54 -13.16
N PRO A 104 10.75 20.83 -13.05
CA PRO A 104 9.49 21.21 -12.42
C PRO A 104 8.26 20.58 -13.08
N LYS A 105 8.32 20.28 -14.39
CA LYS A 105 7.21 19.64 -15.10
C LYS A 105 7.02 18.20 -14.65
N ILE A 106 8.11 17.45 -14.48
CA ILE A 106 8.05 16.07 -13.99
C ILE A 106 7.56 16.05 -12.54
N ILE A 107 8.09 16.94 -11.69
CA ILE A 107 7.67 17.06 -10.29
C ILE A 107 6.17 17.42 -10.21
N ALA A 108 5.72 18.38 -11.01
CA ALA A 108 4.30 18.72 -11.10
C ALA A 108 3.43 17.55 -11.59
N GLY A 109 3.97 16.73 -12.50
CA GLY A 109 3.32 15.51 -12.99
C GLY A 109 3.09 14.48 -11.89
N VAL A 110 4.08 14.24 -11.02
CA VAL A 110 3.94 13.36 -9.85
C VAL A 110 2.83 13.85 -8.92
N LEU A 111 2.73 15.17 -8.72
CA LEU A 111 1.75 15.76 -7.80
C LEU A 111 0.35 15.86 -8.41
N ALA A 112 0.21 15.91 -9.73
CA ALA A 112 -1.04 16.24 -10.41
C ALA A 112 -2.27 15.41 -9.96
N PRO A 113 -2.19 14.07 -9.85
CA PRO A 113 -3.33 13.27 -9.40
C PRO A 113 -3.56 13.26 -7.88
N HIS A 114 -2.67 13.87 -7.08
CA HIS A 114 -2.68 13.81 -5.61
C HIS A 114 -3.08 15.15 -4.94
N LYS A 115 -3.72 16.04 -5.70
CA LYS A 115 -4.16 17.36 -5.22
C LYS A 115 -5.61 17.37 -4.75
#